data_AF-A0A922TCI9-F1
#
_entry.id   AF-A0A922TCI9-F1
#
_cell.length_a   1.000
_cell.length_b   1.000
_cell.length_c   1.000
_cell.angle_alpha   90.00
_cell.angle_beta   90.00
_cell.angle_gamma   90.00
#
_symmetry.space_group_name_H-M   'P 1'
#
loop_
_entity.id
_entity.type
_entity.pdbx_description
1 polymer ?
#
loop_
_entity_poly.entity_id
_entity_poly.type
_entity_poly.pdbx_seq_one_letter_code
_entity_poly.pdbx_strand_id
1 'polypeptide(L)'
;MNVRWTLVLVAALLAGPVHGQQDAFSRADTSGDGALTPVEFKTFIDGLAEAGRAQAQKVKAAGRYGLAFDRIDKNGDGLVTAAEVAAMR
;
A
#
# COMPACT_ATOMS: atom_id res chain seq x y z
N MET A 1 0.95 27.55 7.88
CA MET A 1 0.79 26.66 9.05
C MET A 1 1.76 25.51 8.87
N ASN A 2 2.72 25.40 9.79
CA ASN A 2 3.89 24.54 9.70
C ASN A 2 3.53 23.09 10.02
N VAL A 3 3.78 22.15 9.09
CA VAL A 3 3.93 20.75 9.46
C VAL A 3 5.32 20.29 9.05
N ARG A 4 6.18 20.20 10.07
CA ARG A 4 7.52 19.61 10.01
C ARG A 4 7.31 18.10 9.97
N TRP A 5 7.47 17.51 8.80
CA TRP A 5 7.42 16.06 8.61
C TRP A 5 8.75 15.46 9.04
N THR A 6 8.79 14.90 10.24
CA THR A 6 9.94 14.15 10.72
C THR A 6 9.93 12.77 10.05
N LEU A 7 10.81 12.58 9.07
CA LEU A 7 11.19 11.30 8.47
C LEU A 7 11.49 10.25 9.55
N VAL A 8 10.82 9.08 9.53
CA VAL A 8 11.39 7.80 10.01
C VAL A 8 10.71 6.59 9.33
N LEU A 9 11.47 5.96 8.42
CA LEU A 9 11.64 4.51 8.13
C LEU A 9 10.41 3.60 7.91
N VAL A 10 9.96 3.48 6.64
CA VAL A 10 9.63 2.17 6.01
C VAL A 10 10.15 2.15 4.55
N ALA A 11 11.44 2.41 4.38
CA ALA A 11 12.11 2.53 3.08
C ALA A 11 12.40 1.18 2.37
N ALA A 12 11.51 0.18 2.43
CA ALA A 12 11.82 -1.15 1.87
C ALA A 12 10.69 -1.81 1.07
N LEU A 13 9.88 -1.02 0.34
CA LEU A 13 8.96 -1.55 -0.66
C LEU A 13 9.34 -1.19 -2.12
N LEU A 14 10.26 -0.24 -2.35
CA LEU A 14 10.35 0.48 -3.64
C LEU A 14 11.75 0.54 -4.29
N ALA A 15 12.56 -0.53 -4.20
CA ALA A 15 13.82 -0.63 -4.95
C ALA A 15 13.72 -1.53 -6.20
N GLY A 16 12.61 -1.47 -6.94
CA GLY A 16 12.41 -2.21 -8.20
C GLY A 16 11.35 -1.57 -9.10
N PRO A 17 11.35 -1.84 -10.42
CA PRO A 17 10.63 -1.06 -11.41
C PRO A 17 9.13 -0.98 -11.09
N VAL A 18 8.61 0.24 -11.21
CA VAL A 18 7.32 0.75 -10.72
C VAL A 18 6.11 0.06 -11.39
N HIS A 19 6.32 -0.65 -12.51
CA HIS A 19 5.26 -1.25 -13.32
C HIS A 19 4.35 -2.21 -12.53
N GLY A 20 4.92 -3.21 -11.84
CA GLY A 20 4.09 -4.24 -11.18
C GLY A 20 3.30 -3.76 -9.96
N GLN A 21 3.61 -2.58 -9.40
CA GLN A 21 2.86 -2.03 -8.27
C GLN A 21 1.69 -1.18 -8.76
N GLN A 22 1.87 -0.42 -9.84
CA GLN A 22 0.77 0.30 -10.51
C GLN A 22 -0.23 -0.67 -11.11
N ASP A 23 0.23 -1.74 -11.75
CA ASP A 23 -0.66 -2.77 -12.32
C ASP A 23 -1.51 -3.46 -11.24
N ALA A 24 -0.92 -3.79 -10.09
CA ALA A 24 -1.65 -4.37 -8.97
C ALA A 24 -2.61 -3.34 -8.33
N PHE A 25 -2.20 -2.07 -8.23
CA PHE A 25 -3.02 -1.00 -7.67
C PHE A 25 -4.25 -0.75 -8.53
N SER A 26 -4.08 -0.55 -9.84
CA SER A 26 -5.18 -0.36 -10.78
C SER A 26 -6.07 -1.59 -10.93
N ARG A 27 -5.58 -2.80 -10.65
CA ARG A 27 -6.42 -4.01 -10.57
C ARG A 27 -7.24 -4.09 -9.31
N ALA A 28 -6.76 -3.51 -8.22
CA ALA A 28 -7.40 -3.54 -6.93
C ALA A 28 -8.38 -2.37 -6.74
N ASP A 29 -8.07 -1.21 -7.30
CA ASP A 29 -8.95 -0.03 -7.35
C ASP A 29 -10.09 -0.28 -8.34
N THR A 30 -11.12 -0.97 -7.86
CA THR A 30 -12.32 -1.29 -8.63
C THR A 30 -13.25 -0.09 -8.74
N SER A 31 -13.18 0.82 -7.77
CA SER A 31 -13.97 2.04 -7.75
C SER A 31 -13.48 3.07 -8.77
N GLY A 32 -12.18 3.05 -9.10
CA GLY A 32 -11.53 3.97 -10.03
C GLY A 32 -11.32 5.37 -9.43
N ASP A 33 -11.33 5.49 -8.10
CA ASP A 33 -11.17 6.75 -7.38
C ASP A 33 -9.70 7.11 -7.10
N GLY A 34 -8.77 6.22 -7.46
CA GLY A 34 -7.34 6.40 -7.24
C GLY A 34 -6.90 6.12 -5.80
N ALA A 35 -7.78 5.52 -4.99
CA ALA A 35 -7.55 5.10 -3.63
C ALA A 35 -7.93 3.62 -3.46
N LEU A 36 -7.42 3.00 -2.39
CA LEU A 36 -7.79 1.65 -2.01
C LEU A 36 -8.51 1.68 -0.68
N THR A 37 -9.76 1.23 -0.69
CA THR A 37 -10.49 0.88 0.53
C THR A 37 -9.85 -0.34 1.22
N PRO A 38 -10.18 -0.66 2.48
CA PRO A 38 -9.64 -1.85 3.15
C PRO A 38 -9.93 -3.17 2.40
N VAL A 39 -11.06 -3.22 1.69
CA VAL A 39 -11.46 -4.36 0.87
C VAL A 39 -10.59 -4.48 -0.37
N GLU A 40 -10.38 -3.37 -1.07
CA GLU A 40 -9.54 -3.30 -2.27
C GLU A 40 -8.06 -3.49 -1.93
N PHE A 41 -7.61 -2.95 -0.80
CA PHE A 41 -6.25 -3.14 -0.29
C PHE A 41 -5.93 -4.62 -0.03
N LYS A 42 -6.90 -5.40 0.44
CA LYS A 42 -6.71 -6.86 0.56
C LYS A 42 -6.41 -7.48 -0.81
N THR A 43 -7.21 -7.15 -1.83
CA THR A 43 -7.00 -7.62 -3.21
C THR A 43 -5.65 -7.17 -3.77
N PHE A 44 -5.23 -5.94 -3.46
CA PHE A 44 -3.92 -5.42 -3.82
C PHE A 44 -2.79 -6.25 -3.22
N ILE A 45 -2.83 -6.52 -1.92
CA ILE A 45 -1.83 -7.35 -1.23
C ILE A 45 -1.84 -8.79 -1.76
N ASP A 46 -3.02 -9.34 -2.04
CA ASP A 46 -3.17 -10.66 -2.64
C ASP A 46 -2.49 -10.73 -4.02
N GLY A 47 -2.74 -9.75 -4.89
CA GLY A 47 -2.12 -9.66 -6.22
C GLY A 47 -0.60 -9.43 -6.15
N LEU A 48 -0.12 -8.61 -5.21
CA LEU A 48 1.32 -8.44 -5.00
C LEU A 48 1.99 -9.71 -4.48
N ALA A 49 1.30 -10.47 -3.61
CA ALA A 49 1.79 -11.74 -3.10
C ALA A 49 1.91 -12.78 -4.22
N GLU A 50 0.92 -12.81 -5.13
CA GLU A 50 0.94 -13.64 -6.35
C GLU A 50 2.03 -13.22 -7.33
N ALA A 51 2.29 -11.92 -7.44
CA ALA A 51 3.41 -11.36 -8.21
C ALA A 51 4.79 -11.58 -7.55
N GLY A 52 4.87 -12.37 -6.47
CA GLY A 52 6.13 -12.74 -5.82
C GLY A 52 6.72 -11.70 -4.88
N ARG A 53 5.95 -10.68 -4.47
CA ARG A 53 6.45 -9.68 -3.50
C ARG A 53 6.51 -10.30 -2.11
N ALA A 54 7.72 -10.59 -1.65
CA ALA A 54 7.98 -11.21 -0.34
C ALA A 54 7.27 -10.52 0.83
N GLN A 55 7.17 -9.19 0.80
CA GLN A 55 6.51 -8.44 1.87
C GLN A 55 4.99 -8.61 1.86
N ALA A 56 4.36 -8.61 0.67
CA ALA A 56 2.94 -8.89 0.52
C ALA A 56 2.61 -10.35 0.88
N GLN A 57 3.48 -11.29 0.51
CA GLN A 57 3.37 -12.70 0.92
C GLN A 57 3.41 -12.85 2.45
N LYS A 58 4.27 -12.11 3.15
CA LYS A 58 4.29 -12.09 4.62
C LYS A 58 3.00 -11.53 5.23
N VAL A 59 2.47 -10.44 4.67
CA VAL A 59 1.20 -9.85 5.14
C VAL A 59 0.05 -10.84 4.95
N LYS A 60 -0.03 -11.47 3.76
CA LYS A 60 -1.00 -12.51 3.42
C LYS A 60 -0.89 -13.72 4.34
N ALA A 61 0.32 -14.26 4.49
CA ALA A 61 0.60 -15.42 5.35
C ALA A 61 0.28 -15.14 6.83
N ALA A 62 0.51 -13.91 7.29
CA ALA A 62 0.19 -13.50 8.65
C ALA A 62 -1.27 -13.07 8.84
N GLY A 63 -2.06 -12.93 7.77
CA GLY A 63 -3.43 -12.38 7.82
C GLY A 63 -3.48 -10.92 8.30
N ARG A 64 -2.39 -10.17 8.17
CA ARG A 64 -2.21 -8.83 8.79
C ARG A 64 -2.58 -7.68 7.86
N TYR A 65 -3.67 -7.81 7.09
CA TYR A 65 -4.09 -6.79 6.13
C TYR A 65 -4.39 -5.45 6.81
N GLY A 66 -5.17 -5.46 7.89
CA GLY A 66 -5.48 -4.23 8.65
C GLY A 66 -4.25 -3.54 9.20
N LEU A 67 -3.32 -4.29 9.81
CA LEU A 67 -2.06 -3.70 10.30
C LEU A 67 -1.16 -3.15 9.19
N ALA A 68 -1.24 -3.71 7.98
CA ALA A 68 -0.54 -3.14 6.83
C ALA A 68 -1.25 -1.90 6.31
N PHE A 69 -2.59 -1.91 6.29
CA PHE A 69 -3.43 -0.79 5.91
C PHE A 69 -3.20 0.42 6.83
N ASP A 70 -3.36 0.26 8.14
CA ASP A 70 -3.18 1.30 9.17
C ASP A 70 -1.76 1.91 9.16
N ARG A 71 -0.78 1.18 8.62
CA ARG A 71 0.58 1.69 8.51
C ARG A 71 0.76 2.64 7.34
N ILE A 72 -0.02 2.46 6.28
CA ILE A 72 0.04 3.20 5.03
C ILE A 72 -0.95 4.37 5.08
N ASP A 73 -2.17 4.14 5.56
CA ASP A 73 -3.17 5.16 5.87
C ASP A 73 -2.65 6.03 7.02
N LYS A 74 -1.98 7.13 6.67
CA LYS A 74 -1.33 8.03 7.64
C LYS A 74 -2.25 9.13 8.10
N ASN A 75 -3.17 9.55 7.23
CA ASN A 75 -4.14 10.59 7.53
C ASN A 75 -5.33 10.03 8.33
N GLY A 76 -5.49 8.71 8.38
CA GLY A 76 -6.53 8.01 9.11
C GLY A 76 -7.91 8.16 8.47
N ASP A 77 -7.96 8.39 7.15
CA ASP A 77 -9.22 8.59 6.43
C ASP A 77 -9.88 7.27 6.00
N GLY A 78 -9.22 6.13 6.24
CA GLY A 78 -9.72 4.82 5.87
C GLY A 78 -9.51 4.50 4.40
N LEU A 79 -8.65 5.23 3.71
CA LEU A 79 -8.26 5.01 2.32
C LEU A 79 -6.73 4.99 2.19
N VAL A 80 -6.23 4.26 1.20
CA VAL A 80 -4.80 4.26 0.86
C VAL A 80 -4.63 4.76 -0.55
N THR A 81 -4.12 5.97 -0.69
CA THR A 81 -3.86 6.60 -1.99
C THR A 81 -2.47 6.25 -2.52
N ALA A 82 -2.28 6.36 -3.84
CA ALA A 82 -0.94 6.25 -4.43
C ALA A 82 0.05 7.27 -3.86
N ALA A 83 -0.44 8.45 -3.45
CA ALA A 83 0.35 9.48 -2.80
C ALA A 83 0.84 9.04 -1.41
N GLU A 84 0.01 8.38 -0.62
CA GLU A 84 0.40 7.86 0.69
C GLU A 84 1.39 6.69 0.57
N VAL A 85 1.18 5.79 -0.38
CA VAL A 85 2.14 4.72 -0.70
C VAL A 85 3.50 5.32 -1.13
N ALA A 86 3.48 6.39 -1.93
CA ALA A 86 4.69 7.08 -2.38
C ALA A 86 5.34 7.95 -1.29
N ALA A 87 4.56 8.50 -0.37
CA ALA A 87 4.99 9.30 0.77
C ALA A 87 5.74 8.47 1.83
N MET A 88 5.70 7.14 1.73
CA MET A 88 6.51 6.22 2.55
C MET A 88 8.01 6.21 2.18
N ARG A 89 8.49 7.10 1.30
CA ARG A 89 9.90 7.23 0.91
C ARG A 89 10.83 7.66 2.04
#